data_AF-A0A946RCL5-F1
#
_entry.id   AF-A0A946RCL5-F1
#
_cell.length_a   1.000
_cell.length_b   1.000
_cell.length_c   1.000
_cell.angle_alpha   90.00
_cell.angle_beta   90.00
_cell.angle_gamma   90.00
#
_symmetry.space_group_name_H-M   'P 1'
#
loop_
_entity.id
_entity.type
_entity.pdbx_description
1 polymer ?
#
loop_
_entity_poly.entity_id
_entity_poly.type
_entity_poly.pdbx_seq_one_letter_code
_entity_poly.pdbx_strand_id
1 'polypeptide(L)'
;MTDDHSPDHTQDSDVSSNELDGVIHANKSLFDKLNQLPEIEALSSISIEEEEAEEKGPSSHWVTDTIQKFKDFYSGNELVRYAAWASVLILISTTALTIIEYDMFKESVTGHVGDTFVFGGDEPNWLDTFFHTFWWSIVTFTTVGYGDVSPVTHLGKFLTIIIMLLNFGVVTLLGGAVASVLVA
;
A
#
# COMPACT_ATOMS: atom_id res chain seq x y z
N MET A 1 -46.06 -79.35 17.72
CA MET A 1 -45.67 -80.28 16.65
C MET A 1 -45.22 -79.41 15.49
N THR A 2 -43.96 -79.34 15.08
CA THR A 2 -42.74 -80.12 15.32
C THR A 2 -41.55 -79.27 14.86
N ASP A 3 -40.38 -79.60 15.40
CA ASP A 3 -39.06 -79.02 15.14
C ASP A 3 -38.70 -78.89 13.66
N ASP A 4 -37.90 -77.87 13.33
CA ASP A 4 -36.81 -78.04 12.38
C ASP A 4 -35.64 -77.13 12.76
N HIS A 5 -34.67 -77.73 13.44
CA HIS A 5 -33.34 -77.18 13.67
C HIS A 5 -32.40 -78.00 12.79
N SER A 6 -31.88 -77.39 11.73
CA SER A 6 -30.76 -77.92 10.97
C SER A 6 -29.71 -76.81 10.88
N PRO A 7 -28.50 -76.99 11.43
CA PRO A 7 -27.45 -76.00 11.32
C PRO A 7 -26.73 -76.18 9.97
N ASP A 8 -26.69 -75.11 9.17
CA ASP A 8 -25.91 -75.11 7.94
C ASP A 8 -24.41 -75.02 8.27
N HIS A 9 -23.65 -75.89 7.60
CA HIS A 9 -22.25 -76.14 7.86
C HIS A 9 -21.39 -74.93 7.51
N THR A 10 -20.66 -74.40 8.49
CA THR A 10 -19.58 -73.46 8.26
C THR A 10 -18.48 -74.13 7.43
N GLN A 11 -18.34 -73.67 6.19
CA GLN A 11 -17.30 -74.06 5.26
C GLN A 11 -15.99 -73.40 5.69
N ASP A 12 -15.21 -74.05 6.56
CA ASP A 12 -13.83 -73.68 6.84
C ASP A 12 -13.03 -73.87 5.54
N SER A 13 -12.71 -72.75 4.91
CA SER A 13 -11.79 -72.72 3.77
C SER A 13 -10.37 -72.72 4.32
N ASP A 14 -9.60 -73.76 3.98
CA ASP A 14 -8.15 -73.83 4.26
C ASP A 14 -7.45 -72.62 3.61
N VAL A 15 -7.24 -71.56 4.38
CA VAL A 15 -6.43 -70.42 3.99
C VAL A 15 -4.98 -70.90 3.90
N SER A 16 -4.41 -70.91 2.70
CA SER A 16 -3.03 -71.33 2.44
C SER A 16 -2.06 -70.56 3.33
N SER A 17 -1.14 -71.24 4.01
CA SER A 17 -0.18 -70.62 4.95
C SER A 17 0.62 -69.47 4.32
N ASN A 18 0.90 -69.56 3.01
CA ASN A 18 1.60 -68.52 2.25
C ASN A 18 0.78 -67.23 2.13
N GLU A 19 -0.55 -67.34 2.04
CA GLU A 19 -1.46 -66.21 1.98
C GLU A 19 -1.62 -65.58 3.37
N LEU A 20 -1.67 -66.42 4.41
CA LEU A 20 -1.68 -65.99 5.81
C LEU A 20 -0.39 -65.22 6.20
N ASP A 21 0.78 -65.73 5.81
CA ASP A 21 2.06 -65.05 6.05
C ASP A 21 2.15 -63.72 5.29
N GLY A 22 1.57 -63.66 4.08
CA GLY A 22 1.46 -62.43 3.29
C GLY A 22 0.63 -61.35 3.98
N VAL A 23 -0.54 -61.71 4.50
CA VAL A 23 -1.41 -60.74 5.21
C VAL A 23 -0.84 -60.34 6.57
N ILE A 24 -0.17 -61.24 7.28
CA ILE A 24 0.52 -60.93 8.54
C ILE A 24 1.63 -59.90 8.29
N HIS A 25 2.44 -60.12 7.24
CA HIS A 25 3.51 -59.19 6.88
C HIS A 25 2.96 -57.82 6.44
N ALA A 26 1.87 -57.81 5.66
CA ALA A 26 1.20 -56.58 5.25
C ALA A 26 0.70 -55.77 6.46
N ASN A 27 0.01 -56.42 7.41
CA ASN A 27 -0.47 -55.76 8.62
C ASN A 27 0.66 -55.25 9.51
N LYS A 28 1.76 -56.01 9.63
CA LYS A 28 2.94 -55.56 10.37
C LYS A 28 3.57 -54.32 9.72
N SER A 29 3.69 -54.29 8.39
CA SER A 29 4.23 -53.13 7.67
C SER A 29 3.34 -51.87 7.82
N LEU A 30 2.03 -52.05 7.90
CA LEU A 30 1.08 -50.96 8.14
C LEU A 30 1.18 -50.45 9.57
N PHE A 31 1.29 -51.35 10.55
CA PHE A 31 1.51 -51.01 11.95
C PHE A 31 2.80 -50.20 12.13
N ASP A 32 3.90 -50.64 11.50
CA ASP A 32 5.18 -49.92 11.54
C ASP A 32 5.08 -48.54 10.86
N LYS A 33 4.35 -48.43 9.74
CA LYS A 33 4.08 -47.15 9.07
C LYS A 33 3.24 -46.21 9.94
N LEU A 34 2.17 -46.70 10.56
CA LEU A 34 1.30 -45.94 11.47
C LEU A 34 2.06 -45.40 12.67
N ASN A 35 3.00 -46.18 13.21
CA ASN A 35 3.82 -45.75 14.34
C ASN A 35 4.91 -44.73 13.96
N GLN A 36 5.26 -44.63 12.67
CA GLN A 36 6.17 -43.61 12.14
C GLN A 36 5.45 -42.32 11.72
N LEU A 37 4.15 -42.35 11.46
CA LEU A 37 3.35 -41.16 11.15
C LEU A 37 3.51 -40.01 12.16
N PRO A 38 3.48 -40.22 13.50
CA PRO A 38 3.64 -39.11 14.44
C PRO A 38 5.01 -38.44 14.34
N GLU A 39 6.07 -39.20 14.03
CA GLU A 39 7.40 -38.62 13.81
C GLU A 39 7.47 -37.86 12.48
N ILE A 40 6.88 -38.41 11.40
CA ILE A 40 6.87 -37.77 10.07
C ILE A 40 6.01 -36.49 10.10
N GLU A 41 4.86 -36.52 10.77
CA GLU A 41 3.97 -35.38 10.91
C GLU A 41 4.64 -34.28 11.74
N ALA A 42 5.27 -34.63 12.86
CA ALA A 42 6.04 -33.67 13.68
C ALA A 42 7.23 -33.07 12.92
N LEU A 43 7.98 -33.88 12.15
CA LEU A 43 9.07 -33.36 11.31
C LEU A 43 8.55 -32.48 10.17
N SER A 44 7.39 -32.80 9.59
CA SER A 44 6.75 -31.97 8.56
C SER A 44 6.23 -30.65 9.13
N SER A 45 5.66 -30.65 10.34
CA SER A 45 5.20 -29.42 10.99
C SER A 45 6.37 -28.54 11.43
N ILE A 46 7.46 -29.16 11.91
CA ILE A 46 8.70 -28.44 12.26
C ILE A 46 9.36 -27.86 11.00
N SER A 47 9.42 -28.61 9.90
CA SER A 47 9.97 -28.10 8.64
C SER A 47 9.11 -26.99 8.03
N ILE A 48 7.78 -27.07 8.18
CA ILE A 48 6.86 -26.01 7.75
C ILE A 48 7.02 -24.78 8.65
N GLU A 49 7.19 -24.93 9.97
CA GLU A 49 7.48 -23.82 10.87
C GLU A 49 8.86 -23.18 10.61
N GLU A 50 9.89 -23.98 10.30
CA GLU A 50 11.22 -23.48 9.91
C GLU A 50 11.18 -22.77 8.55
N GLU A 51 10.50 -23.31 7.54
CA GLU A 51 10.33 -22.65 6.23
C GLU A 51 9.47 -21.37 6.34
N GLU A 52 8.40 -21.35 7.14
CA GLU A 52 7.61 -20.15 7.40
C GLU A 52 8.38 -19.09 8.21
N ALA A 53 9.27 -19.51 9.10
CA ALA A 53 10.13 -18.61 9.89
C ALA A 53 11.30 -18.05 9.06
N GLU A 54 11.82 -18.79 8.07
CA GLU A 54 12.92 -18.36 7.22
C GLU A 54 12.47 -17.48 6.04
N GLU A 55 11.24 -17.69 5.52
CA GLU A 55 10.68 -16.85 4.43
C GLU A 55 10.21 -15.47 4.93
N LYS A 56 9.92 -15.31 6.23
CA LYS A 56 9.49 -14.03 6.83
C LYS A 56 10.65 -13.24 7.43
N GLY A 57 11.42 -12.62 6.55
CA GLY A 57 12.46 -11.65 6.91
C GLY A 57 11.98 -10.53 7.88
N PRO A 58 12.86 -10.01 8.75
CA PRO A 58 12.49 -9.31 9.99
C PRO A 58 11.92 -7.88 9.86
N SER A 59 11.36 -7.45 8.72
CA SER A 59 11.00 -6.03 8.52
C SER A 59 9.67 -5.70 7.86
N SER A 60 8.79 -6.67 7.54
CA SER A 60 7.51 -6.33 6.90
C SER A 60 6.31 -6.22 7.86
N HIS A 61 6.26 -7.00 8.95
CA HIS A 61 5.06 -7.10 9.81
C HIS A 61 4.65 -5.76 10.45
N TRP A 62 5.61 -5.00 11.01
CA TRP A 62 5.30 -3.72 11.65
C TRP A 62 4.89 -2.64 10.63
N VAL A 63 5.41 -2.72 9.39
CA VAL A 63 5.08 -1.79 8.31
C VAL A 63 3.71 -2.13 7.72
N THR A 64 3.41 -3.40 7.48
CA THR A 64 2.11 -3.84 6.98
C THR A 64 1.00 -3.53 7.97
N ASP A 65 1.23 -3.74 9.28
CA ASP A 65 0.29 -3.37 10.33
C ASP A 65 0.01 -1.86 10.38
N THR A 66 1.06 -1.05 10.17
CA THR A 66 0.93 0.42 10.17
C THR A 66 0.18 0.89 8.91
N ILE A 67 0.46 0.29 7.75
CA ILE A 67 -0.24 0.59 6.50
C ILE A 67 -1.70 0.15 6.56
N GLN A 68 -2.00 -1.00 7.16
CA GLN A 68 -3.37 -1.48 7.36
C GLN A 68 -4.16 -0.57 8.29
N LYS A 69 -3.59 -0.17 9.44
CA LYS A 69 -4.22 0.81 10.33
C LYS A 69 -4.54 2.12 9.61
N PHE A 70 -3.63 2.58 8.75
CA PHE A 70 -3.85 3.80 7.96
C PHE A 70 -4.96 3.61 6.91
N LYS A 71 -4.99 2.45 6.25
CA LYS A 71 -6.03 2.09 5.28
C LYS A 71 -7.40 1.94 5.93
N ASP A 72 -7.47 1.34 7.11
CA ASP A 72 -8.69 1.17 7.88
C ASP A 72 -9.20 2.52 8.41
N PHE A 73 -8.29 3.40 8.84
CA PHE A 73 -8.61 4.78 9.20
C PHE A 73 -9.14 5.60 8.01
N TYR A 74 -8.54 5.40 6.82
CA TYR A 74 -8.98 6.04 5.58
C TYR A 74 -10.36 5.53 5.11
N SER A 75 -10.61 4.23 5.22
CA SER A 75 -11.87 3.61 4.81
C SER A 75 -13.01 3.86 5.80
N GLY A 76 -12.70 3.98 7.09
CA GLY A 76 -13.69 4.15 8.16
C GLY A 76 -14.24 5.57 8.28
N ASN A 77 -13.54 6.58 7.77
CA ASN A 77 -13.91 7.99 7.92
C ASN A 77 -14.19 8.65 6.57
N GLU A 78 -15.45 8.96 6.29
CA GLU A 78 -15.84 9.64 5.06
C GLU A 78 -15.17 11.01 4.91
N LEU A 79 -14.95 11.71 6.02
CA LEU A 79 -14.23 12.99 6.06
C LEU A 79 -12.79 12.85 5.58
N VAL A 80 -12.09 11.81 6.02
CA VAL A 80 -10.69 11.53 5.65
C VAL A 80 -10.61 11.14 4.18
N ARG A 81 -11.60 10.38 3.70
CA ARG A 81 -11.72 10.04 2.28
C ARG A 81 -11.88 11.27 1.40
N TYR A 82 -12.80 12.18 1.74
CA TYR A 82 -12.98 13.44 1.00
C TYR A 82 -11.76 14.36 1.12
N ALA A 83 -11.14 14.45 2.29
CA ALA A 83 -9.93 15.26 2.50
C ALA A 83 -8.75 14.76 1.64
N ALA A 84 -8.56 13.44 1.51
CA ALA A 84 -7.49 12.93 0.65
C ALA A 84 -7.80 13.11 -0.83
N TRP A 85 -9.05 12.88 -1.26
CA TRP A 85 -9.45 13.16 -2.66
C TRP A 85 -9.28 14.65 -2.99
N ALA A 86 -9.64 15.54 -2.07
CA ALA A 86 -9.39 16.97 -2.22
C ALA A 86 -7.89 17.29 -2.25
N SER A 87 -7.07 16.65 -1.42
CA SER A 87 -5.61 16.82 -1.42
C SER A 87 -4.99 16.38 -2.75
N VAL A 88 -5.44 15.24 -3.29
CA VAL A 88 -5.00 14.75 -4.62
C VAL A 88 -5.42 15.72 -5.72
N LEU A 89 -6.66 16.22 -5.68
CA LEU A 89 -7.14 17.23 -6.63
C LEU A 89 -6.38 18.55 -6.53
N ILE A 90 -6.02 18.98 -5.31
CA ILE A 90 -5.15 20.15 -5.07
C ILE A 90 -3.78 19.88 -5.70
N LEU A 91 -3.15 18.74 -5.44
CA LEU A 91 -1.83 18.44 -6.00
C LEU A 91 -1.84 18.37 -7.54
N ILE A 92 -2.88 17.80 -8.14
CA ILE A 92 -3.06 17.78 -9.60
C ILE A 92 -3.27 19.20 -10.13
N SER A 93 -4.09 20.01 -9.46
CA SER A 93 -4.35 21.42 -9.78
C SER A 93 -3.07 22.25 -9.68
N THR A 94 -2.31 22.13 -8.59
CA THR A 94 -1.03 22.81 -8.37
C THR A 94 -0.01 22.40 -9.43
N THR A 95 0.10 21.11 -9.74
CA THR A 95 1.03 20.63 -10.77
C THR A 95 0.66 21.16 -12.15
N ALA A 96 -0.63 21.16 -12.50
CA ALA A 96 -1.11 21.73 -13.76
C ALA A 96 -0.85 23.24 -13.83
N LEU A 97 -1.05 23.96 -12.72
CA LEU A 97 -0.71 25.37 -12.60
C LEU A 97 0.78 25.62 -12.85
N THR A 98 1.64 24.83 -12.21
CA THR A 98 3.09 24.93 -12.41
C THR A 98 3.48 24.72 -13.86
N ILE A 99 2.87 23.75 -14.56
CA ILE A 99 3.16 23.49 -15.98
C ILE A 99 2.72 24.67 -16.86
N ILE A 100 1.55 25.26 -16.60
CA ILE A 100 1.02 26.40 -17.37
C ILE A 100 1.82 27.68 -17.08
N GLU A 101 2.17 27.93 -15.83
CA GLU A 101 2.91 29.11 -15.41
C GLU A 101 4.42 29.01 -15.69
N TYR A 102 4.96 27.80 -15.88
CA TYR A 102 6.39 27.56 -16.16
C TYR A 102 6.90 28.41 -17.33
N ASP A 103 6.19 28.39 -18.47
CA ASP A 103 6.60 29.13 -19.67
C ASP A 103 6.55 30.65 -19.46
N MET A 104 5.77 31.09 -18.47
CA MET A 104 5.49 32.48 -18.14
C MET A 104 6.42 33.04 -17.05
N PHE A 105 6.93 32.17 -16.18
CA PHE A 105 7.92 32.49 -15.16
C PHE A 105 9.35 32.31 -15.64
N LYS A 106 9.58 31.50 -16.67
CA LYS A 106 10.91 31.23 -17.22
C LYS A 106 11.71 32.51 -17.46
N GLU A 107 11.09 33.55 -18.02
CA GLU A 107 11.72 34.85 -18.29
C GLU A 107 12.09 35.63 -17.01
N SER A 108 11.24 35.60 -15.97
CA SER A 108 11.54 36.23 -14.68
C SER A 108 12.62 35.48 -13.91
N VAL A 109 12.58 34.15 -13.95
CA VAL A 109 13.50 33.29 -13.22
C VAL A 109 14.87 33.34 -13.86
N THR A 110 14.99 33.39 -15.19
CA THR A 110 16.28 33.58 -15.87
C THR A 110 16.99 34.89 -15.47
N GLY A 111 16.25 35.92 -15.05
CA GLY A 111 16.84 37.16 -14.54
C GLY A 111 17.39 37.09 -13.11
N HIS A 112 16.86 36.18 -12.27
CA HIS A 112 17.24 36.02 -10.86
C HIS A 112 18.16 34.82 -10.59
N VAL A 113 18.22 33.85 -11.50
CA VAL A 113 19.07 32.65 -11.34
C VAL A 113 20.56 33.01 -11.39
N GLY A 114 20.96 34.14 -11.97
CA GLY A 114 22.35 34.59 -11.98
C GLY A 114 22.95 34.90 -10.60
N ASP A 115 22.12 35.27 -9.61
CA ASP A 115 22.56 35.67 -8.26
C ASP A 115 22.16 34.66 -7.16
N THR A 116 21.39 33.63 -7.50
CA THR A 116 20.87 32.64 -6.54
C THR A 116 21.49 31.26 -6.77
N PHE A 117 21.33 30.35 -5.80
CA PHE A 117 21.85 28.98 -5.82
C PHE A 117 21.46 28.21 -7.11
N VAL A 118 22.45 27.87 -7.94
CA VAL A 118 22.28 27.06 -9.16
C VAL A 118 22.75 25.63 -8.90
N PHE A 119 21.88 24.65 -9.15
CA PHE A 119 22.21 23.24 -9.11
C PHE A 119 22.89 22.82 -10.43
N GLY A 120 24.21 22.66 -10.36
CA GLY A 120 24.95 21.85 -11.34
C GLY A 120 25.61 22.57 -12.53
N GLY A 121 25.76 23.91 -12.52
CA GLY A 121 26.56 24.61 -13.54
C GLY A 121 26.39 26.14 -13.57
N ASP A 122 27.04 26.79 -14.55
CA ASP A 122 26.98 28.24 -14.81
C ASP A 122 25.70 28.69 -15.56
N GLU A 123 24.88 27.74 -16.02
CA GLU A 123 23.66 28.02 -16.79
C GLU A 123 22.39 27.52 -16.07
N PRO A 124 21.28 28.28 -16.09
CA PRO A 124 20.02 27.90 -15.46
C PRO A 124 19.48 26.58 -16.02
N ASN A 125 19.41 25.55 -15.17
CA ASN A 125 18.79 24.27 -15.54
C ASN A 125 17.27 24.28 -15.28
N TRP A 126 16.58 23.29 -15.86
CA TRP A 126 15.14 23.09 -15.62
C TRP A 126 14.83 22.81 -14.14
N LEU A 127 15.77 22.15 -13.42
CA LEU A 127 15.66 21.88 -12.00
C LEU A 127 15.66 23.16 -11.17
N ASP A 128 16.55 24.11 -11.47
CA ASP A 128 16.59 25.40 -10.78
C ASP A 128 15.28 26.15 -10.99
N THR A 129 14.80 26.17 -12.23
CA THR A 129 13.52 26.82 -12.57
C THR A 129 12.36 26.20 -11.79
N PHE A 130 12.32 24.86 -11.68
CA PHE A 130 11.31 24.16 -10.88
C PHE A 130 11.37 24.56 -9.39
N PHE A 131 12.55 24.52 -8.77
CA PHE A 131 12.70 24.85 -7.34
C PHE A 131 12.36 26.32 -7.04
N HIS A 132 12.70 27.25 -7.93
CA HIS A 132 12.33 28.67 -7.80
C HIS A 132 10.84 28.90 -7.96
N THR A 133 10.18 28.31 -8.96
CA THR A 133 8.73 28.40 -9.13
C THR A 133 7.98 27.72 -7.97
N PHE A 134 8.54 26.64 -7.42
CA PHE A 134 7.99 25.96 -6.24
C PHE A 134 8.10 26.83 -4.98
N TRP A 135 9.26 27.47 -4.75
CA TRP A 135 9.43 28.44 -3.67
C TRP A 135 8.43 29.59 -3.77
N TRP A 136 8.34 30.22 -4.95
CA TRP A 136 7.38 31.28 -5.21
C TRP A 136 5.93 30.84 -4.96
N SER A 137 5.57 29.63 -5.39
CA SER A 137 4.24 29.05 -5.16
C SER A 137 3.93 28.94 -3.67
N ILE A 138 4.87 28.46 -2.85
CA ILE A 138 4.71 28.35 -1.38
C ILE A 138 4.55 29.73 -0.74
N VAL A 139 5.42 30.68 -1.07
CA VAL A 139 5.42 32.04 -0.49
C VAL A 139 4.13 32.78 -0.84
N THR A 140 3.62 32.59 -2.05
CA THR A 140 2.35 33.18 -2.50
C THR A 140 1.16 32.49 -1.83
N PHE A 141 1.18 31.16 -1.75
CA PHE A 141 0.15 30.37 -1.08
C PHE A 141 0.02 30.70 0.42
N THR A 142 1.16 30.90 1.09
CA THR A 142 1.23 31.31 2.50
C THR A 142 1.00 32.80 2.73
N THR A 143 0.67 33.55 1.66
CA THR A 143 0.44 35.00 1.65
C THR A 143 1.59 35.87 2.18
N VAL A 144 2.80 35.31 2.31
CA VAL A 144 4.01 36.04 2.74
C VAL A 144 4.47 37.02 1.67
N GLY A 145 4.54 36.58 0.41
CA GLY A 145 4.79 37.44 -0.75
C GLY A 145 6.07 38.26 -0.72
N TYR A 146 7.25 37.62 -0.63
CA TYR A 146 8.54 38.34 -0.63
C TYR A 146 8.78 39.20 -1.88
N GLY A 147 8.20 38.84 -3.03
CA GLY A 147 8.26 39.63 -4.26
C GLY A 147 9.57 39.55 -5.04
N ASP A 148 10.44 38.60 -4.68
CA ASP A 148 11.68 38.22 -5.35
C ASP A 148 11.43 37.64 -6.75
N VAL A 149 10.40 36.80 -6.88
CA VAL A 149 9.98 36.22 -8.15
C VAL A 149 8.51 36.57 -8.39
N SER A 150 8.15 37.00 -9.60
CA SER A 150 6.74 37.27 -9.94
C SER A 150 6.49 37.13 -11.45
N PRO A 151 5.24 36.85 -11.88
CA PRO A 151 4.97 36.71 -13.30
C PRO A 151 5.10 38.09 -13.96
N VAL A 152 5.86 38.21 -15.05
CA VAL A 152 6.09 39.50 -15.71
C VAL A 152 4.90 39.90 -16.59
N THR A 153 4.21 38.92 -17.18
CA THR A 153 3.12 39.15 -18.13
C THR A 153 1.81 39.56 -17.43
N HIS A 154 1.10 40.52 -18.03
CA HIS A 154 -0.17 41.03 -17.47
C HIS A 154 -1.28 39.97 -17.49
N LEU A 155 -1.35 39.20 -18.58
CA LEU A 155 -2.28 38.08 -18.70
C LEU A 155 -1.99 36.99 -17.65
N GLY A 156 -0.70 36.78 -17.36
CA GLY A 156 -0.25 35.84 -16.36
C GLY A 156 -0.67 36.18 -14.96
N LYS A 157 -0.41 37.43 -14.53
CA LYS A 157 -0.86 37.94 -13.24
C LYS A 157 -2.37 37.74 -13.05
N PHE A 158 -3.16 37.97 -14.09
CA PHE A 158 -4.62 37.78 -14.03
C PHE A 158 -5.02 36.31 -13.85
N LEU A 159 -4.40 35.39 -14.59
CA LEU A 159 -4.66 33.96 -14.47
C LEU A 159 -4.25 33.41 -13.10
N THR A 160 -3.07 33.80 -12.60
CA THR A 160 -2.55 33.44 -11.28
C THR A 160 -3.52 33.87 -10.17
N ILE A 161 -4.08 35.08 -10.24
CA ILE A 161 -5.06 35.58 -9.26
C ILE A 161 -6.30 34.68 -9.23
N ILE A 162 -6.86 34.34 -10.39
CA ILE A 162 -8.06 33.49 -10.47
C ILE A 162 -7.78 32.11 -9.86
N ILE A 163 -6.63 31.52 -10.19
CA ILE A 163 -6.30 30.17 -9.75
C ILE A 163 -5.95 30.14 -8.25
N MET A 164 -5.32 31.18 -7.72
CA MET A 164 -5.10 31.30 -6.27
C MET A 164 -6.41 31.42 -5.49
N LEU A 165 -7.39 32.18 -6.00
CA LEU A 165 -8.71 32.25 -5.38
C LEU A 165 -9.43 30.89 -5.38
N LEU A 166 -9.33 30.13 -6.47
CA LEU A 166 -9.91 28.78 -6.56
C LEU A 166 -9.26 27.81 -5.57
N ASN A 167 -7.93 27.79 -5.48
CA ASN A 167 -7.20 26.92 -4.54
C ASN A 167 -7.51 27.28 -3.08
N PHE A 168 -7.55 28.58 -2.77
CA PHE A 168 -7.90 29.05 -1.42
C PHE A 168 -9.32 28.63 -1.01
N GLY A 169 -10.27 28.63 -1.96
CA GLY A 169 -11.63 28.12 -1.74
C GLY A 169 -11.67 26.65 -1.32
N VAL A 170 -10.88 25.79 -1.98
CA VAL A 170 -10.81 24.35 -1.63
C VAL A 170 -10.20 24.15 -0.24
N VAL A 171 -9.12 24.88 0.09
CA VAL A 171 -8.49 24.81 1.42
C VAL A 171 -9.43 25.28 2.51
N THR A 172 -10.18 26.36 2.26
CA THR A 172 -11.18 26.89 3.20
C THR A 172 -12.32 25.90 3.43
N LEU A 173 -12.78 25.21 2.39
CA LEU A 173 -13.81 24.16 2.51
C LEU A 173 -13.33 23.00 3.38
N LEU A 174 -12.08 22.57 3.24
CA LEU A 174 -11.49 21.53 4.10
C LEU A 174 -11.38 22.01 5.55
N GLY A 175 -10.88 23.22 5.77
CA GLY A 175 -10.82 23.82 7.11
C GLY A 175 -12.19 23.95 7.77
N GLY A 176 -13.21 24.36 7.00
CA GLY A 176 -14.60 24.43 7.44
C GLY A 176 -15.19 23.06 7.80
N ALA A 177 -14.90 22.03 7.01
CA ALA A 177 -15.33 20.66 7.30
C ALA A 177 -14.71 20.13 8.59
N VAL A 178 -13.43 20.39 8.85
CA VAL A 178 -12.76 20.02 10.10
C VAL A 178 -13.35 20.78 11.29
N ALA A 179 -13.58 22.09 11.17
CA ALA A 179 -14.21 22.89 12.21
C ALA A 179 -15.64 22.40 12.54
N SER A 180 -16.41 21.98 11.53
CA SER A 180 -17.75 21.42 11.71
C SER A 180 -17.76 20.12 12.51
N VAL A 181 -16.71 19.30 12.40
CA VAL A 181 -16.59 18.05 13.18
C VAL A 181 -16.12 18.34 14.60
N LEU A 182 -15.32 19.38 14.81
CA LEU A 182 -14.85 19.75 16.15
C LEU A 182 -15.95 20.40 17.01
N VAL A 183 -16.91 21.07 16.38
CA VAL A 183 -18.02 21.76 17.07
C VAL A 183 -19.23 20.85 17.34
N ALA A 184 -19.32 19.72 16.65
CA ALA A 184 -20.38 18.72 16.79
C ALA A 184 -20.06 17.72 17.91
#